data_AF-A0A4Q3VFJ8-F1
#
_entry.id   AF-A0A4Q3VFJ8-F1
#
_cell.length_a   1.000
_cell.length_b   1.000
_cell.length_c   1.000
_cell.angle_alpha   90.00
_cell.angle_beta   90.00
_cell.angle_gamma   90.00
#
_symmetry.space_group_name_H-M   'P 1'
#
loop_
_entity.id
_entity.type
_entity.pdbx_description
1 polymer ?
#
loop_
_entity_poly.entity_id
_entity_poly.type
_entity_poly.pdbx_seq_one_letter_code
_entity_poly.pdbx_strand_id
1 'polypeptide(L)'
;MSIKLVVSLLATLSCALVCAQERPTGGGVPFTPAQIARMKRVSDLRDAADRLLAQNRPVDAIETYRKALAEDIEATAAGSIFYGMARAFTSSGQLAEAATAYKRVVRWNPKLNDLVVNGPTPVVALMDYAILLAKLGKRDDAVAVYYAGLRTLNTDGMKESEPTPLIVVFDTDPKADVWQYSVQKLEAAATMAKAVATRNLELAAQVRKANPGWNYPILYLGLLEGSDQKIQAEHAKAEALAKNPAEAAYVKERRQWLSDGMKTNLQSRNEARRNLVVLSEAKLRLRAEHAKVASD
;
A
#
# COMPACT_ATOMS: atom_id res chain seq x y z
N MET A 1 -2.69 66.63 15.93
CA MET A 1 -3.56 65.86 16.82
C MET A 1 -3.38 64.39 16.45
N SER A 2 -2.53 63.72 17.23
CA SER A 2 -2.15 62.32 17.10
C SER A 2 -3.19 61.45 17.81
N ILE A 3 -3.53 60.29 17.24
CA ILE A 3 -3.79 58.99 17.91
C ILE A 3 -3.91 57.97 16.77
N LYS A 4 -2.78 57.35 16.43
CA LYS A 4 -2.71 56.00 15.89
C LYS A 4 -2.35 55.13 17.09
N LEU A 5 -3.27 54.33 17.61
CA LEU A 5 -3.06 53.12 18.41
C LEU A 5 -4.41 52.77 19.03
N VAL A 6 -4.98 51.65 18.60
CA VAL A 6 -5.93 50.72 19.27
C VAL A 6 -6.80 50.12 18.16
N VAL A 7 -6.22 49.20 17.38
CA VAL A 7 -6.94 48.04 16.86
C VAL A 7 -5.97 46.89 17.01
N SER A 8 -6.02 46.29 18.20
CA SER A 8 -5.23 45.15 18.64
C SER A 8 -6.19 43.98 18.83
N LEU A 9 -5.73 42.79 18.42
CA LEU A 9 -6.29 41.46 18.66
C LEU A 9 -7.68 41.16 18.08
N LEU A 10 -7.71 40.44 16.93
CA LEU A 10 -8.55 39.23 16.69
C LEU A 10 -8.53 38.78 15.20
N ALA A 11 -7.37 38.76 14.52
CA ALA A 11 -7.33 38.30 13.13
C ALA A 11 -6.01 37.63 12.70
N THR A 12 -5.37 36.85 13.57
CA THR A 12 -4.29 35.92 13.17
C THR A 12 -4.28 34.69 14.08
N LEU A 13 -5.28 33.83 13.92
CA LEU A 13 -5.29 32.47 14.48
C LEU A 13 -5.82 31.51 13.43
N SER A 14 -5.13 31.47 12.30
CA SER A 14 -5.30 30.42 11.29
C SER A 14 -4.02 30.34 10.47
N CYS A 15 -3.52 29.11 10.33
CA CYS A 15 -2.47 28.70 9.39
C CYS A 15 -0.98 28.68 9.83
N ALA A 16 -0.66 28.72 11.13
CA ALA A 16 0.73 28.51 11.59
C ALA A 16 0.95 27.33 12.56
N LEU A 17 -0.08 26.58 12.97
CA LEU A 17 0.05 25.53 14.01
C LEU A 17 0.01 24.07 13.51
N VAL A 18 0.03 23.80 12.20
CA VAL A 18 -0.11 22.41 11.69
C VAL A 18 0.92 22.00 10.61
N CYS A 19 1.81 22.87 10.15
CA CYS A 19 2.65 22.57 8.98
C CYS A 19 4.16 22.39 9.20
N ALA A 20 4.66 22.34 10.44
CA ALA A 20 6.06 21.98 10.68
C ALA A 20 6.22 21.26 12.02
N GLN A 21 6.02 19.95 12.04
CA GLN A 21 6.82 19.12 12.95
C GLN A 21 8.09 18.75 12.19
N GLU A 22 9.10 19.59 12.39
CA GLU A 22 10.49 19.15 12.37
C GLU A 22 10.54 17.85 13.17
N ARG A 23 10.90 16.72 12.54
CA ARG A 23 11.33 15.57 13.31
C ARG A 23 12.63 16.01 13.98
N PRO A 24 12.73 16.06 15.31
CA PRO A 24 13.97 16.40 15.95
C PRO A 24 14.97 15.27 15.63
N THR A 25 15.91 15.56 14.73
CA THR A 25 17.12 14.78 14.58
C THR A 25 18.02 15.09 15.77
N GLY A 26 17.83 14.39 16.89
CA GLY A 26 18.68 14.53 18.06
C GLY A 26 18.01 14.01 19.33
N GLY A 27 18.56 12.92 19.90
CA GLY A 27 18.36 12.49 21.29
C GLY A 27 16.93 12.54 21.82
N GLY A 28 16.01 11.73 21.26
CA GLY A 28 14.66 11.63 21.80
C GLY A 28 14.67 11.08 23.23
N VAL A 29 14.10 11.82 24.18
CA VAL A 29 13.84 11.31 25.54
C VAL A 29 13.04 10.01 25.40
N PRO A 30 13.52 8.88 25.95
CA PRO A 30 12.80 7.61 25.84
C PRO A 30 11.41 7.73 26.48
N PHE A 31 10.40 7.09 25.88
CA PHE A 31 9.05 7.06 26.43
C PHE A 31 9.06 6.58 27.87
N THR A 32 8.31 7.27 28.72
CA THR A 32 8.09 6.83 30.11
C THR A 32 7.32 5.51 30.13
N PRO A 33 7.45 4.69 31.19
CA PRO A 33 6.64 3.48 31.36
C PRO A 33 5.13 3.74 31.25
N ALA A 34 4.66 4.90 31.71
CA ALA A 34 3.26 5.31 31.58
C ALA A 34 2.85 5.56 30.12
N GLN A 35 3.70 6.20 29.32
CA GLN A 35 3.48 6.38 27.89
C GLN A 35 3.48 5.04 27.15
N ILE A 36 4.43 4.14 27.46
CA ILE A 36 4.48 2.80 26.87
C ILE A 36 3.20 2.01 27.20
N ALA A 37 2.77 2.02 28.46
CA ALA A 37 1.54 1.34 28.88
C ALA A 37 0.30 1.90 28.17
N ARG A 38 0.27 3.22 27.93
CA ARG A 38 -0.81 3.87 27.19
C ARG A 38 -0.82 3.51 25.71
N MET A 39 0.33 3.55 25.05
CA MET A 39 0.45 3.11 23.66
C MET A 39 0.02 1.65 23.49
N LYS A 40 0.37 0.79 24.46
CA LYS A 40 -0.11 -0.59 24.49
C LYS A 40 -1.63 -0.67 24.59
N ARG A 41 -2.27 0.09 25.50
CA ARG A 41 -3.74 0.13 25.61
C ARG A 41 -4.42 0.59 24.33
N VAL A 42 -3.88 1.62 23.67
CA VAL A 42 -4.36 2.08 22.36
C VAL A 42 -4.31 0.94 21.33
N SER A 43 -3.20 0.21 21.28
CA SER A 43 -3.06 -0.96 20.40
C SER A 43 -4.05 -2.07 20.75
N ASP A 44 -4.19 -2.41 22.03
CA ASP A 44 -5.10 -3.46 22.50
C ASP A 44 -6.57 -3.12 22.17
N LEU A 45 -6.97 -1.86 22.32
CA LEU A 45 -8.30 -1.35 21.96
C LEU A 45 -8.53 -1.40 20.45
N ARG A 46 -7.55 -0.97 19.64
CA ARG A 46 -7.63 -1.07 18.18
C ARG A 46 -7.80 -2.52 17.74
N ASP A 47 -7.01 -3.44 18.26
CA ASP A 47 -7.06 -4.86 17.89
C ASP A 47 -8.39 -5.49 18.36
N ALA A 48 -8.95 -5.05 19.50
CA ALA A 48 -10.28 -5.45 19.93
C ALA A 48 -11.38 -4.95 18.97
N ALA A 49 -11.27 -3.72 18.49
CA ALA A 49 -12.18 -3.16 17.50
C ALA A 49 -12.09 -3.91 16.16
N ASP A 50 -10.87 -4.26 15.70
CA ASP A 50 -10.67 -5.07 14.49
C ASP A 50 -11.36 -6.45 14.61
N ARG A 51 -11.26 -7.10 15.78
CA ARG A 51 -11.96 -8.37 16.06
C ARG A 51 -13.48 -8.22 16.04
N LEU A 52 -14.02 -7.14 16.61
CA LEU A 52 -15.47 -6.85 16.57
C LEU A 52 -15.94 -6.66 15.13
N LEU A 53 -15.18 -5.94 14.31
CA LEU A 53 -15.49 -5.76 12.90
C LEU A 53 -15.48 -7.10 12.15
N ALA A 54 -14.50 -7.98 12.42
CA ALA A 54 -14.45 -9.33 11.85
C ALA A 54 -15.64 -10.21 12.27
N GLN A 55 -16.24 -9.96 13.43
CA GLN A 55 -17.47 -10.60 13.91
C GLN A 55 -18.75 -9.97 13.35
N ASN A 56 -18.65 -9.07 12.37
CA ASN A 56 -19.77 -8.31 11.82
C ASN A 56 -20.51 -7.46 12.88
N ARG A 57 -19.76 -6.89 13.84
CA ARG A 57 -20.27 -5.98 14.88
C ARG A 57 -19.72 -4.55 14.68
N PRO A 58 -20.08 -3.87 13.57
CA PRO A 58 -19.46 -2.60 13.20
C PRO A 58 -19.75 -1.46 14.19
N VAL A 59 -20.93 -1.43 14.82
CA VAL A 59 -21.28 -0.40 15.81
C VAL A 59 -20.39 -0.50 17.05
N ASP A 60 -20.20 -1.70 17.58
CA ASP A 60 -19.31 -1.93 18.74
C ASP A 60 -17.85 -1.63 18.39
N ALA A 61 -17.44 -1.94 17.16
CA ALA A 61 -16.10 -1.61 16.66
C ALA A 61 -15.88 -0.09 16.62
N ILE A 62 -16.85 0.69 16.11
CA ILE A 62 -16.80 2.16 16.09
C ILE A 62 -16.60 2.73 17.49
N GLU A 63 -17.39 2.26 18.48
CA GLU A 63 -17.24 2.70 19.87
C GLU A 63 -15.87 2.35 20.45
N THR A 64 -15.35 1.17 20.12
CA THR A 64 -14.04 0.73 20.61
C THR A 64 -12.90 1.53 19.96
N TYR A 65 -12.99 1.86 18.66
CA TYR A 65 -12.03 2.76 18.02
C TYR A 65 -12.09 4.18 18.58
N ARG A 66 -13.28 4.70 18.92
CA ARG A 66 -13.42 6.01 19.59
C ARG A 66 -12.67 6.04 20.92
N LYS A 67 -12.76 4.96 21.70
CA LYS A 67 -11.97 4.80 22.94
C LYS A 67 -10.46 4.78 22.65
N ALA A 68 -10.03 4.00 21.64
CA ALA A 68 -8.63 3.96 21.24
C ALA A 68 -8.11 5.36 20.84
N LEU A 69 -8.90 6.13 20.08
CA LEU A 69 -8.53 7.47 19.65
C LEU A 69 -8.45 8.46 20.82
N ALA A 70 -9.37 8.37 21.79
CA ALA A 70 -9.33 9.19 23.00
C ALA A 70 -8.09 8.89 23.86
N GLU A 71 -7.57 7.66 23.80
CA GLU A 71 -6.31 7.30 24.46
C GLU A 71 -5.07 7.63 23.63
N ASP A 72 -5.15 7.89 22.32
CA ASP A 72 -3.99 8.19 21.46
C ASP A 72 -3.62 9.68 21.43
N ILE A 73 -3.18 10.23 22.58
CA ILE A 73 -2.79 11.65 22.69
C ILE A 73 -1.60 12.02 21.80
N GLU A 74 -0.69 11.09 21.57
CA GLU A 74 0.50 11.31 20.73
C GLU A 74 0.19 11.14 19.22
N ALA A 75 -1.07 10.86 18.85
CA ALA A 75 -1.52 10.60 17.48
C ALA A 75 -0.68 9.53 16.74
N THR A 76 -0.14 8.57 17.49
CA THR A 76 0.79 7.54 16.98
C THR A 76 0.08 6.45 16.19
N ALA A 77 -1.18 6.18 16.53
CA ALA A 77 -2.00 5.15 15.91
C ALA A 77 -3.20 5.72 15.14
N ALA A 78 -3.44 7.04 15.23
CA ALA A 78 -4.59 7.74 14.68
C ALA A 78 -4.92 7.33 13.24
N GLY A 79 -3.92 7.20 12.36
CA GLY A 79 -4.11 6.75 10.99
C GLY A 79 -4.75 5.36 10.87
N SER A 80 -4.26 4.39 11.65
CA SER A 80 -4.81 3.03 11.70
C SER A 80 -6.21 2.99 12.34
N ILE A 81 -6.45 3.83 13.35
CA ILE A 81 -7.74 3.93 14.02
C ILE A 81 -8.79 4.54 13.08
N PHE A 82 -8.48 5.64 12.40
CA PHE A 82 -9.38 6.26 11.42
C PHE A 82 -9.69 5.31 10.27
N TYR A 83 -8.71 4.53 9.80
CA TYR A 83 -8.94 3.51 8.78
C TYR A 83 -9.91 2.41 9.27
N GLY A 84 -9.71 1.91 10.50
CA GLY A 84 -10.62 0.95 11.13
C GLY A 84 -12.04 1.50 11.27
N MET A 85 -12.18 2.76 11.72
CA MET A 85 -13.47 3.44 11.80
C MET A 85 -14.12 3.57 10.42
N ALA A 86 -13.38 3.97 9.39
CA ALA A 86 -13.87 4.07 8.02
C ALA A 86 -14.45 2.74 7.50
N ARG A 87 -13.76 1.62 7.76
CA ARG A 87 -14.27 0.28 7.42
C ARG A 87 -15.53 -0.08 8.20
N ALA A 88 -15.58 0.22 9.49
CA ALA A 88 -16.74 -0.06 10.32
C ALA A 88 -17.96 0.80 9.94
N PHE A 89 -17.76 2.08 9.62
CA PHE A 89 -18.80 2.95 9.06
C PHE A 89 -19.30 2.45 7.70
N THR A 90 -18.39 2.03 6.82
CA THR A 90 -18.77 1.42 5.53
C THR A 90 -19.62 0.16 5.74
N SER A 91 -19.21 -0.72 6.66
CA SER A 91 -19.92 -1.96 6.98
C SER A 91 -21.29 -1.75 7.62
N SER A 92 -21.52 -0.60 8.26
CA SER A 92 -22.80 -0.23 8.88
C SER A 92 -23.66 0.68 7.99
N GLY A 93 -23.23 0.96 6.75
CA GLY A 93 -23.96 1.83 5.82
C GLY A 93 -23.84 3.34 6.08
N GLN A 94 -23.02 3.75 7.04
CA GLN A 94 -22.78 5.16 7.40
C GLN A 94 -21.73 5.78 6.45
N LEU A 95 -22.10 5.92 5.17
CA LEU A 95 -21.14 6.22 4.09
C LEU A 95 -20.53 7.63 4.17
N ALA A 96 -21.24 8.61 4.73
CA ALA A 96 -20.75 9.98 4.88
C ALA A 96 -19.67 10.08 5.97
N GLU A 97 -19.88 9.40 7.08
CA GLU A 97 -18.94 9.25 8.19
C GLU A 97 -17.72 8.45 7.75
N ALA A 98 -17.93 7.38 6.97
CA ALA A 98 -16.85 6.61 6.35
C ALA A 98 -15.96 7.51 5.49
N ALA A 99 -16.54 8.37 4.65
CA ALA A 99 -15.79 9.26 3.78
C ALA A 99 -14.97 10.28 4.59
N THR A 100 -15.55 10.79 5.68
CA THR A 100 -14.85 11.69 6.61
C THR A 100 -13.67 10.99 7.29
N ALA A 101 -13.84 9.72 7.70
CA ALA A 101 -12.78 8.92 8.29
C ALA A 101 -11.67 8.60 7.27
N TYR A 102 -11.99 8.21 6.04
CA TYR A 102 -10.98 8.00 4.99
C TYR A 102 -10.18 9.26 4.66
N LYS A 103 -10.80 10.44 4.67
CA LYS A 103 -10.08 11.72 4.50
C LYS A 103 -9.09 12.02 5.64
N ARG A 104 -9.25 11.41 6.81
CA ARG A 104 -8.24 11.51 7.90
C ARG A 104 -7.03 10.62 7.63
N VAL A 105 -7.25 9.50 6.93
CA VAL A 105 -6.24 8.53 6.51
C VAL A 105 -5.48 9.02 5.27
N VAL A 106 -6.19 9.58 4.29
CA VAL A 106 -5.64 9.98 2.99
C VAL A 106 -5.54 11.49 2.91
N ARG A 107 -4.32 12.02 2.68
CA ARG A 107 -4.06 13.47 2.59
C ARG A 107 -3.30 13.81 1.32
N TRP A 108 -3.66 14.92 0.68
CA TRP A 108 -2.86 15.48 -0.41
C TRP A 108 -1.55 16.05 0.13
N ASN A 109 -0.42 15.69 -0.50
CA ASN A 109 0.87 16.30 -0.23
C ASN A 109 1.32 17.13 -1.44
N PRO A 110 1.29 18.47 -1.35
CA PRO A 110 1.63 19.33 -2.49
C PRO A 110 3.09 19.23 -2.92
N LYS A 111 4.00 18.81 -2.03
CA LYS A 111 5.42 18.61 -2.37
C LYS A 111 5.65 17.39 -3.24
N LEU A 112 4.83 16.36 -3.04
CA LEU A 112 4.89 15.12 -3.82
C LEU A 112 3.92 15.14 -5.00
N ASN A 113 3.05 16.16 -5.08
CA ASN A 113 1.94 16.21 -6.02
C ASN A 113 1.13 14.90 -6.04
N ASP A 114 0.93 14.29 -4.87
CA ASP A 114 0.26 12.99 -4.75
C ASP A 114 -0.43 12.81 -3.40
N LEU A 115 -1.27 11.77 -3.31
CA LEU A 115 -1.91 11.34 -2.07
C LEU A 115 -0.91 10.58 -1.20
N VAL A 116 -0.83 10.98 0.06
CA VAL A 116 -0.08 10.29 1.12
C VAL A 116 -1.08 9.64 2.06
N VAL A 117 -0.81 8.39 2.42
CA VAL A 117 -1.62 7.60 3.35
C VAL A 117 -0.95 7.57 4.71
N ASN A 118 -1.66 8.07 5.72
CA ASN A 118 -1.31 7.94 7.13
C ASN A 118 -2.09 6.75 7.71
N GLY A 119 -1.50 5.56 7.72
CA GLY A 119 -2.19 4.34 8.14
C GLY A 119 -1.54 3.07 7.57
N PRO A 120 -2.23 1.92 7.62
CA PRO A 120 -1.74 0.67 7.03
C PRO A 120 -1.63 0.76 5.50
N THR A 121 -1.05 -0.29 4.89
CA THR A 121 -0.62 -0.41 3.49
C THR A 121 -1.35 0.54 2.51
N PRO A 122 -0.66 1.54 1.90
CA PRO A 122 -1.28 2.64 1.17
C PRO A 122 -2.33 2.22 0.13
N VAL A 123 -2.02 1.19 -0.66
CA VAL A 123 -2.92 0.64 -1.66
C VAL A 123 -4.25 0.17 -1.08
N VAL A 124 -4.27 -0.55 0.05
CA VAL A 124 -5.51 -1.14 0.58
C VAL A 124 -6.47 -0.03 1.03
N ALA A 125 -5.95 0.98 1.73
CA ALA A 125 -6.75 2.11 2.18
C ALA A 125 -7.29 2.94 1.00
N LEU A 126 -6.48 3.16 -0.03
CA LEU A 126 -6.88 3.87 -1.24
C LEU A 126 -7.95 3.09 -2.02
N MET A 127 -7.81 1.77 -2.15
CA MET A 127 -8.83 0.94 -2.82
C MET A 127 -10.17 0.96 -2.08
N ASP A 128 -10.17 0.82 -0.75
CA ASP A 128 -11.42 0.89 0.01
C ASP A 128 -12.08 2.27 -0.09
N TYR A 129 -11.28 3.34 -0.10
CA TYR A 129 -11.80 4.69 -0.27
C TYR A 129 -12.37 4.92 -1.68
N ALA A 130 -11.72 4.41 -2.73
CA ALA A 130 -12.22 4.45 -4.09
C ALA A 130 -13.58 3.73 -4.21
N ILE A 131 -13.71 2.54 -3.61
CA ILE A 131 -14.99 1.78 -3.56
C ILE A 131 -16.08 2.62 -2.88
N LEU A 132 -15.77 3.23 -1.74
CA LEU A 132 -16.72 4.08 -1.03
C LEU A 132 -17.17 5.27 -1.87
N LEU A 133 -16.24 5.99 -2.51
CA LEU A 133 -16.54 7.13 -3.36
C LEU A 133 -17.42 6.74 -4.55
N ALA A 134 -17.17 5.56 -5.13
CA ALA A 134 -18.00 5.01 -6.19
C ALA A 134 -19.45 4.76 -5.71
N LYS A 135 -19.61 4.17 -4.51
CA LYS A 135 -20.93 3.94 -3.88
C LYS A 135 -21.67 5.24 -3.55
N LEU A 136 -20.93 6.32 -3.28
CA LEU A 136 -21.46 7.67 -3.08
C LEU A 136 -21.78 8.41 -4.40
N GLY A 137 -21.57 7.79 -5.57
CA GLY A 137 -21.76 8.43 -6.87
C GLY A 137 -20.68 9.45 -7.24
N LYS A 138 -19.59 9.55 -6.46
CA LYS A 138 -18.46 10.45 -6.70
C LYS A 138 -17.46 9.81 -7.64
N ARG A 139 -17.90 9.59 -8.88
CA ARG A 139 -17.18 8.78 -9.87
C ARG A 139 -15.75 9.29 -10.13
N ASP A 140 -15.60 10.57 -10.41
CA ASP A 140 -14.29 11.12 -10.80
C ASP A 140 -13.29 11.06 -9.64
N ASP A 141 -13.74 11.38 -8.42
CA ASP A 141 -12.95 11.22 -7.20
C ASP A 141 -12.54 9.76 -6.98
N ALA A 142 -13.47 8.81 -7.18
CA ALA A 142 -13.23 7.39 -7.00
C ALA A 142 -12.15 6.87 -7.95
N VAL A 143 -12.23 7.28 -9.23
CA VAL A 143 -11.24 6.94 -10.25
C VAL A 143 -9.87 7.54 -9.91
N ALA A 144 -9.82 8.81 -9.51
CA ALA A 144 -8.57 9.46 -9.13
C ALA A 144 -7.88 8.74 -7.94
N VAL A 145 -8.65 8.37 -6.91
CA VAL A 145 -8.14 7.64 -5.74
C VAL A 145 -7.70 6.22 -6.11
N TYR A 146 -8.44 5.54 -6.99
CA TYR A 146 -8.05 4.22 -7.50
C TYR A 146 -6.68 4.27 -8.18
N TYR A 147 -6.47 5.21 -9.11
CA TYR A 147 -5.17 5.37 -9.78
C TYR A 147 -4.06 5.76 -8.82
N ALA A 148 -4.34 6.61 -7.82
CA ALA A 148 -3.36 6.90 -6.78
C ALA A 148 -2.94 5.64 -6.03
N GLY A 149 -3.87 4.75 -5.70
CA GLY A 149 -3.55 3.48 -5.08
C GLY A 149 -2.71 2.57 -5.97
N LEU A 150 -2.99 2.53 -7.28
CA LEU A 150 -2.18 1.75 -8.22
C LEU A 150 -0.75 2.27 -8.37
N ARG A 151 -0.53 3.60 -8.35
CA ARG A 151 0.83 4.16 -8.35
C ARG A 151 1.65 3.71 -7.15
N THR A 152 1.01 3.38 -6.01
CA THR A 152 1.73 2.82 -4.85
C THR A 152 2.20 1.38 -5.04
N LEU A 153 1.70 0.67 -6.05
CA LEU A 153 2.15 -0.67 -6.42
C LEU A 153 3.36 -0.67 -7.38
N ASN A 154 3.67 0.47 -8.01
CA ASN A 154 4.84 0.59 -8.88
C ASN A 154 6.12 0.68 -8.04
N THR A 155 7.04 -0.27 -8.22
CA THR A 155 8.40 -0.21 -7.67
C THR A 155 9.32 0.58 -8.61
N ASP A 156 10.22 1.37 -8.02
CA ASP A 156 11.31 2.20 -8.58
C ASP A 156 11.14 2.84 -9.98
N GLY A 157 11.02 4.18 -9.99
CA GLY A 157 11.15 5.03 -11.19
C GLY A 157 9.91 5.15 -12.08
N MET A 158 8.98 4.21 -11.99
CA MET A 158 7.75 4.14 -12.80
C MET A 158 6.54 4.80 -12.12
N LYS A 159 6.73 5.77 -11.21
CA LYS A 159 5.59 6.45 -10.57
C LYS A 159 4.87 7.42 -11.51
N GLU A 160 5.60 7.95 -12.49
CA GLU A 160 5.10 8.91 -13.47
C GLU A 160 4.48 8.23 -14.70
N SER A 161 4.81 6.96 -14.96
CA SER A 161 4.04 6.15 -15.90
C SER A 161 2.74 5.73 -15.23
N GLU A 162 1.63 5.83 -15.96
CA GLU A 162 0.40 5.17 -15.52
C GLU A 162 0.77 3.70 -15.22
N PRO A 163 0.50 3.19 -14.01
CA PRO A 163 0.78 1.80 -13.67
C PRO A 163 0.22 0.96 -14.80
N THR A 164 1.03 0.04 -15.36
CA THR A 164 0.63 -0.80 -16.51
C THR A 164 -0.81 -1.17 -16.26
N PRO A 165 -1.73 -0.60 -17.03
CA PRO A 165 -3.07 -0.46 -16.53
C PRO A 165 -3.56 -1.86 -16.16
N LEU A 166 -3.93 -2.05 -14.90
CA LEU A 166 -4.89 -3.11 -14.55
C LEU A 166 -6.10 -3.11 -15.52
N ILE A 167 -6.31 -1.96 -16.15
CA ILE A 167 -7.22 -1.55 -17.22
C ILE A 167 -7.10 -2.38 -18.50
N VAL A 168 -5.95 -2.95 -18.85
CA VAL A 168 -5.86 -3.86 -20.02
C VAL A 168 -6.26 -5.30 -19.65
N VAL A 169 -6.23 -5.62 -18.35
CA VAL A 169 -6.26 -7.00 -17.88
C VAL A 169 -7.68 -7.53 -17.74
N PHE A 170 -8.70 -6.70 -17.52
CA PHE A 170 -10.03 -7.18 -17.13
C PHE A 170 -11.13 -7.16 -18.19
N ASP A 171 -10.93 -6.61 -19.39
CA ASP A 171 -11.92 -6.76 -20.49
C ASP A 171 -11.64 -8.01 -21.34
N THR A 172 -12.69 -8.52 -21.98
CA THR A 172 -12.59 -9.49 -23.07
C THR A 172 -12.07 -8.85 -24.37
N ASP A 173 -12.22 -7.53 -24.53
CA ASP A 173 -11.74 -6.80 -25.70
C ASP A 173 -10.46 -5.99 -25.38
N PRO A 174 -9.28 -6.41 -25.87
CA PRO A 174 -8.01 -5.75 -25.62
C PRO A 174 -7.85 -4.40 -26.35
N LYS A 175 -8.86 -3.92 -27.11
CA LYS A 175 -8.80 -2.70 -27.93
C LYS A 175 -9.63 -1.52 -27.40
N ALA A 176 -10.18 -1.59 -26.19
CA ALA A 176 -11.00 -0.51 -25.64
C ALA A 176 -10.15 0.70 -25.20
N ASP A 177 -10.37 1.88 -25.81
CA ASP A 177 -9.53 3.08 -25.61
C ASP A 177 -9.73 3.79 -24.25
N VAL A 178 -10.95 3.86 -23.68
CA VAL A 178 -11.17 4.44 -22.34
C VAL A 178 -12.40 3.80 -21.68
N TRP A 179 -12.24 3.23 -20.49
CA TRP A 179 -13.36 2.66 -19.74
C TRP A 179 -14.22 3.73 -19.09
N GLN A 180 -15.55 3.58 -19.24
CA GLN A 180 -16.48 4.09 -18.23
C GLN A 180 -16.61 3.06 -17.10
N TYR A 181 -15.94 3.28 -15.98
CA TYR A 181 -16.13 2.45 -14.80
C TYR A 181 -17.55 2.62 -14.26
N SER A 182 -18.39 1.59 -14.39
CA SER A 182 -19.53 1.45 -13.50
C SER A 182 -19.04 1.22 -12.06
N VAL A 183 -19.89 1.50 -11.07
CA VAL A 183 -19.56 1.26 -9.65
C VAL A 183 -19.11 -0.19 -9.43
N GLN A 184 -19.79 -1.15 -10.06
CA GLN A 184 -19.49 -2.58 -9.97
C GLN A 184 -18.12 -2.92 -10.55
N LYS A 185 -17.80 -2.36 -11.72
CA LYS A 185 -16.49 -2.55 -12.38
C LYS A 185 -15.37 -1.93 -11.54
N LEU A 186 -15.57 -0.73 -10.98
CA LEU A 186 -14.55 -0.11 -10.12
C LEU A 186 -14.35 -0.90 -8.83
N GLU A 187 -15.43 -1.39 -8.22
CA GLU A 187 -15.36 -2.20 -6.99
C GLU A 187 -14.61 -3.51 -7.23
N ALA A 188 -14.87 -4.18 -8.33
CA ALA A 188 -14.16 -5.39 -8.74
C ALA A 188 -12.66 -5.12 -9.01
N ALA A 189 -12.34 -4.05 -9.74
CA ALA A 189 -10.96 -3.68 -10.04
C ALA A 189 -10.16 -3.29 -8.78
N ALA A 190 -10.77 -2.50 -7.88
CA ALA A 190 -10.18 -2.10 -6.60
C ALA A 190 -10.01 -3.31 -5.66
N THR A 191 -10.99 -4.23 -5.63
CA THR A 191 -10.89 -5.46 -4.85
C THR A 191 -9.79 -6.37 -5.37
N MET A 192 -9.60 -6.46 -6.69
CA MET A 192 -8.47 -7.19 -7.25
C MET A 192 -7.14 -6.53 -6.88
N ALA A 193 -7.03 -5.20 -6.98
CA ALA A 193 -5.82 -4.50 -6.55
C ALA A 193 -5.50 -4.72 -5.05
N LYS A 194 -6.52 -4.86 -4.19
CA LYS A 194 -6.33 -5.29 -2.79
C LYS A 194 -5.84 -6.73 -2.69
N ALA A 195 -6.50 -7.66 -3.38
CA ALA A 195 -6.11 -9.06 -3.43
C ALA A 195 -4.63 -9.19 -3.78
N VAL A 196 -4.21 -8.38 -4.74
CA VAL A 196 -2.86 -8.26 -5.25
C VAL A 196 -1.90 -7.79 -4.16
N ALA A 197 -2.15 -6.60 -3.61
CA ALA A 197 -1.35 -6.01 -2.56
C ALA A 197 -1.19 -6.89 -1.30
N THR A 198 -2.24 -7.62 -0.93
CA THR A 198 -2.26 -8.45 0.28
C THR A 198 -1.92 -9.92 0.01
N ARG A 199 -1.67 -10.30 -1.25
CA ARG A 199 -1.52 -11.71 -1.67
C ARG A 199 -2.67 -12.60 -1.17
N ASN A 200 -3.90 -12.10 -1.25
CA ASN A 200 -5.10 -12.77 -0.75
C ASN A 200 -5.89 -13.39 -1.91
N LEU A 201 -5.79 -14.70 -2.06
CA LEU A 201 -6.45 -15.46 -3.13
C LEU A 201 -7.97 -15.52 -2.99
N GLU A 202 -8.51 -15.40 -1.77
CA GLU A 202 -9.95 -15.39 -1.56
C GLU A 202 -10.60 -14.15 -2.15
N LEU A 203 -9.98 -12.97 -1.96
CA LEU A 203 -10.43 -11.73 -2.61
C LEU A 203 -10.41 -11.85 -4.12
N ALA A 204 -9.36 -12.45 -4.68
CA ALA A 204 -9.26 -12.66 -6.12
C ALA A 204 -10.38 -13.62 -6.61
N ALA A 205 -10.62 -14.73 -5.90
CA ALA A 205 -11.69 -15.67 -6.22
C ALA A 205 -13.09 -15.02 -6.15
N GLN A 206 -13.33 -14.12 -5.19
CA GLN A 206 -14.58 -13.36 -5.08
C GLN A 206 -14.81 -12.47 -6.31
N VAL A 207 -13.79 -11.72 -6.74
CA VAL A 207 -13.89 -10.88 -7.95
C VAL A 207 -14.21 -11.73 -9.18
N ARG A 208 -13.56 -12.89 -9.32
CA ARG A 208 -13.81 -13.83 -10.42
C ARG A 208 -15.23 -14.38 -10.44
N LYS A 209 -15.76 -14.76 -9.27
CA LYS A 209 -17.15 -15.18 -9.14
C LYS A 209 -18.11 -14.06 -9.56
N ALA A 210 -17.80 -12.82 -9.19
CA ALA A 210 -18.62 -11.65 -9.53
C ALA A 210 -18.49 -11.24 -11.02
N ASN A 211 -17.34 -11.45 -11.65
CA ASN A 211 -17.05 -11.02 -13.02
C ASN A 211 -16.37 -12.14 -13.84
N PRO A 212 -17.07 -13.23 -14.17
CA PRO A 212 -16.48 -14.37 -14.88
C PRO A 212 -16.08 -14.04 -16.33
N GLY A 213 -16.59 -12.94 -16.88
CA GLY A 213 -16.25 -12.43 -18.20
C GLY A 213 -14.83 -11.86 -18.27
N TRP A 214 -14.33 -11.30 -17.16
CA TRP A 214 -13.06 -10.61 -17.14
C TRP A 214 -11.89 -11.55 -17.43
N ASN A 215 -10.94 -11.04 -18.20
CA ASN A 215 -9.63 -11.68 -18.30
C ASN A 215 -8.92 -11.42 -16.96
N TYR A 216 -8.17 -12.37 -16.41
CA TYR A 216 -7.46 -12.17 -15.15
C TYR A 216 -5.93 -12.35 -15.26
N PRO A 217 -5.27 -12.08 -16.41
CA PRO A 217 -3.88 -12.45 -16.58
C PRO A 217 -2.97 -11.64 -15.66
N ILE A 218 -1.81 -12.24 -15.35
CA ILE A 218 -0.75 -11.73 -14.46
C ILE A 218 -1.11 -11.65 -12.98
N LEU A 219 -2.26 -11.12 -12.56
CA LEU A 219 -2.42 -10.74 -11.14
C LEU A 219 -2.59 -11.92 -10.20
N TYR A 220 -3.08 -13.06 -10.69
CA TYR A 220 -3.05 -14.29 -9.92
C TYR A 220 -1.62 -14.82 -9.68
N LEU A 221 -0.62 -14.37 -10.44
CA LEU A 221 0.69 -15.04 -10.55
C LEU A 221 1.94 -14.18 -10.44
N GLY A 222 1.91 -12.92 -10.87
CA GLY A 222 3.07 -12.02 -10.89
C GLY A 222 3.43 -11.46 -9.52
N LEU A 223 2.56 -11.61 -8.52
CA LEU A 223 2.80 -11.11 -7.16
C LEU A 223 3.69 -11.98 -6.30
N LEU A 224 3.96 -13.17 -6.83
CA LEU A 224 4.83 -14.14 -6.24
C LEU A 224 6.15 -14.05 -7.01
N GLU A 225 6.80 -12.90 -6.91
CA GLU A 225 8.21 -12.82 -7.24
C GLU A 225 9.00 -13.64 -6.20
N GLY A 226 9.68 -14.68 -6.66
CA GLY A 226 10.56 -15.51 -5.86
C GLY A 226 10.76 -16.91 -6.46
N SER A 227 11.83 -17.59 -6.07
CA SER A 227 12.16 -18.95 -6.50
C SER A 227 11.60 -20.03 -5.58
N ASP A 228 10.71 -19.67 -4.64
CA ASP A 228 10.20 -20.59 -3.64
C ASP A 228 9.27 -21.62 -4.30
N GLN A 229 9.35 -22.87 -3.86
CA GLN A 229 8.45 -23.95 -4.25
C GLN A 229 6.98 -23.56 -4.05
N LYS A 230 6.70 -22.72 -3.04
CA LYS A 230 5.38 -22.12 -2.81
C LYS A 230 4.90 -21.28 -3.99
N ILE A 231 5.79 -20.53 -4.63
CA ILE A 231 5.48 -19.66 -5.77
C ILE A 231 5.19 -20.48 -7.02
N GLN A 232 5.96 -21.55 -7.24
CA GLN A 232 5.69 -22.49 -8.33
C GLN A 232 4.33 -23.19 -8.16
N ALA A 233 3.96 -23.54 -6.93
CA ALA A 233 2.64 -24.12 -6.63
C ALA A 233 1.50 -23.14 -6.93
N GLU A 234 1.66 -21.86 -6.65
CA GLU A 234 0.68 -20.83 -6.98
C GLU A 234 0.63 -20.55 -8.49
N HIS A 235 1.77 -20.60 -9.20
CA HIS A 235 1.81 -20.62 -10.67
C HIS A 235 0.99 -21.76 -11.27
N ALA A 236 1.13 -22.97 -10.74
CA ALA A 236 0.34 -24.12 -11.17
C ALA A 236 -1.16 -23.93 -10.85
N LYS A 237 -1.50 -23.37 -9.69
CA LYS A 237 -2.89 -23.08 -9.34
C LYS A 237 -3.52 -22.10 -10.32
N ALA A 238 -2.86 -21.01 -10.70
CA ALA A 238 -3.50 -20.10 -11.65
C ALA A 238 -3.42 -20.56 -13.11
N GLU A 239 -2.45 -21.39 -13.50
CA GLU A 239 -2.49 -22.12 -14.77
C GLU A 239 -3.74 -23.01 -14.83
N ALA A 240 -4.04 -23.76 -13.76
CA ALA A 240 -5.25 -24.57 -13.65
C ALA A 240 -6.54 -23.73 -13.60
N LEU A 241 -6.46 -22.48 -13.12
CA LEU A 241 -7.58 -21.54 -13.14
C LEU A 241 -7.68 -20.78 -14.47
N ALA A 242 -6.82 -20.99 -15.46
CA ALA A 242 -6.94 -20.30 -16.74
C ALA A 242 -8.27 -20.64 -17.42
N LYS A 243 -8.97 -19.63 -17.93
CA LYS A 243 -10.29 -19.78 -18.57
C LYS A 243 -10.19 -20.41 -19.95
N ASN A 244 -9.09 -20.17 -20.66
CA ASN A 244 -8.88 -20.67 -22.01
C ASN A 244 -7.39 -20.95 -22.26
N PRO A 245 -7.06 -21.68 -23.34
CA PRO A 245 -5.67 -22.02 -23.67
C PRO A 245 -4.76 -20.81 -23.86
N ALA A 246 -5.28 -19.67 -24.33
CA ALA A 246 -4.48 -18.45 -24.52
C ALA A 246 -4.04 -17.85 -23.18
N GLU A 247 -4.95 -17.79 -22.20
CA GLU A 247 -4.62 -17.38 -20.83
C GLU A 247 -3.64 -18.35 -20.16
N ALA A 248 -3.83 -19.66 -20.35
CA ALA A 248 -2.91 -20.69 -19.83
C ALA A 248 -1.50 -20.57 -20.46
N ALA A 249 -1.43 -20.37 -21.77
CA ALA A 249 -0.17 -20.18 -22.49
C ALA A 249 0.57 -18.92 -22.01
N TYR A 250 -0.15 -17.82 -21.85
CA TYR A 250 0.39 -16.57 -21.33
C TYR A 250 0.94 -16.72 -19.90
N VAL A 251 0.19 -17.38 -19.01
CA VAL A 251 0.61 -17.73 -17.65
C VAL A 251 1.92 -18.53 -17.66
N LYS A 252 2.01 -19.53 -18.55
CA LYS A 252 3.17 -20.40 -18.69
C LYS A 252 4.40 -19.65 -19.23
N GLU A 253 4.22 -18.78 -20.23
CA GLU A 253 5.26 -17.92 -20.77
C GLU A 253 5.82 -16.97 -19.70
N ARG A 254 4.95 -16.36 -18.88
CA ARG A 254 5.38 -15.47 -17.81
C ARG A 254 6.13 -16.19 -16.69
N ARG A 255 5.70 -17.40 -16.31
CA ARG A 255 6.42 -18.28 -15.37
C ARG A 255 7.83 -18.57 -15.88
N GLN A 256 7.96 -18.85 -17.17
CA GLN A 256 9.25 -19.10 -17.82
C GLN A 256 10.14 -17.86 -17.78
N TRP A 257 9.60 -16.69 -18.16
CA TRP A 257 10.33 -15.42 -18.10
C TRP A 257 10.84 -15.08 -16.70
N LEU A 258 10.02 -15.28 -15.65
CA LEU A 258 10.44 -15.05 -14.26
C LEU A 258 11.55 -16.00 -13.82
N SER A 259 11.41 -17.28 -14.17
CA SER A 259 12.45 -18.29 -13.93
C SER A 259 13.77 -17.90 -14.61
N ASP A 260 13.71 -17.42 -15.85
CA ASP A 260 14.90 -17.11 -16.63
C ASP A 260 15.56 -15.80 -16.16
N GLY A 261 14.77 -14.74 -15.89
CA GLY A 261 15.29 -13.51 -15.28
C GLY A 261 15.94 -13.73 -13.92
N MET A 262 15.41 -14.66 -13.10
CA MET A 262 16.05 -15.05 -11.84
C MET A 262 17.36 -15.78 -12.02
N LYS A 263 17.46 -16.70 -12.99
CA LYS A 263 18.72 -17.38 -13.31
C LYS A 263 19.79 -16.36 -13.69
N THR A 264 19.45 -15.38 -14.51
CA THR A 264 20.36 -14.30 -14.91
C THR A 264 20.81 -13.46 -13.71
N ASN A 265 19.88 -13.03 -12.84
CA ASN A 265 20.22 -12.26 -11.64
C ASN A 265 21.08 -13.06 -10.64
N LEU A 266 20.80 -14.36 -10.45
CA LEU A 266 21.59 -15.22 -9.58
C LEU A 266 23.01 -15.43 -10.13
N GLN A 267 23.13 -15.61 -11.46
CA GLN A 267 24.42 -15.68 -12.14
C GLN A 267 25.23 -14.39 -11.94
N SER A 268 24.64 -13.22 -12.17
CA SER A 268 25.30 -11.92 -11.96
C SER A 268 25.73 -11.72 -10.50
N ARG A 269 24.91 -12.13 -9.52
CA ARG A 269 25.29 -12.05 -8.09
C ARG A 269 26.42 -13.00 -7.73
N ASN A 270 26.42 -14.22 -8.28
CA ASN A 270 27.47 -15.20 -8.05
C ASN A 270 28.80 -14.74 -8.70
N GLU A 271 28.73 -14.13 -9.88
CA GLU A 271 29.89 -13.54 -10.55
C GLU A 271 30.47 -12.36 -9.77
N ALA A 272 29.63 -11.43 -9.31
CA ALA A 272 30.07 -10.34 -8.42
C ALA A 272 30.74 -10.87 -7.14
N ARG A 273 30.23 -11.96 -6.56
CA ARG A 273 30.83 -12.60 -5.38
C ARG A 273 32.19 -13.24 -5.69
N ARG A 274 32.33 -13.90 -6.84
CA ARG A 274 33.64 -14.44 -7.29
C ARG A 274 34.67 -13.33 -7.47
N ASN A 275 34.26 -12.22 -8.11
CA ASN A 275 35.13 -11.07 -8.32
C ASN A 275 35.60 -10.44 -7.01
N LEU A 276 34.74 -10.37 -5.99
CA LEU A 276 35.11 -9.90 -4.64
C LEU A 276 36.15 -10.80 -3.97
N VAL A 277 36.02 -12.13 -4.10
CA VAL A 277 37.01 -13.08 -3.56
C VAL A 277 38.36 -12.87 -4.24
N VAL A 278 38.40 -12.79 -5.57
CA VAL A 278 39.64 -12.53 -6.34
C VAL A 278 40.29 -11.22 -5.92
N LEU A 279 39.51 -10.15 -5.76
CA LEU A 279 40.03 -8.86 -5.28
C LEU A 279 40.58 -8.93 -3.85
N SER A 280 39.95 -9.73 -2.98
CA SER A 280 40.42 -9.92 -1.60
C SER A 280 41.76 -10.68 -1.54
N GLU A 281 41.92 -11.71 -2.38
CA GLU A 281 43.18 -12.46 -2.49
C GLU A 281 44.30 -11.61 -3.08
N ALA A 282 44.01 -10.81 -4.12
CA ALA A 282 44.97 -9.88 -4.69
C ALA A 282 45.46 -8.85 -3.65
N LYS A 283 44.55 -8.32 -2.83
CA LYS A 283 44.91 -7.40 -1.73
C LYS A 283 45.79 -8.07 -0.67
N LEU A 284 45.54 -9.34 -0.35
CA LEU A 284 46.36 -10.10 0.60
C LEU A 284 47.77 -10.35 0.05
N ARG A 285 47.90 -10.70 -1.24
CA ARG A 285 49.20 -10.87 -1.90
C ARG A 285 50.01 -9.57 -1.90
N LEU A 286 49.38 -8.45 -2.29
CA LEU A 286 50.04 -7.15 -2.29
C LEU A 286 50.53 -6.74 -0.90
N ARG A 287 49.73 -7.01 0.15
CA ARG A 287 50.15 -6.78 1.54
C ARG A 287 51.34 -7.64 1.94
N ALA A 288 51.35 -8.91 1.54
CA ALA A 288 52.47 -9.81 1.83
C ALA A 288 53.76 -9.39 1.09
N GLU A 289 53.64 -8.92 -0.16
CA GLU A 289 54.77 -8.37 -0.92
C GLU A 289 55.32 -7.09 -0.28
N HIS A 290 54.45 -6.15 0.09
CA HIS A 290 54.87 -4.95 0.81
C HIS A 290 55.53 -5.26 2.15
N ALA A 291 55.06 -6.27 2.88
CA ALA A 291 55.66 -6.71 4.14
C ALA A 291 57.08 -7.29 3.94
N LYS A 292 57.32 -8.01 2.83
CA LYS A 292 58.66 -8.52 2.48
C LYS A 292 59.63 -7.38 2.14
N VAL A 293 59.19 -6.43 1.32
CA VAL A 293 60.02 -5.26 0.96
C VAL A 293 60.35 -4.41 2.19
N ALA A 294 59.47 -4.34 3.19
CA ALA A 294 59.72 -3.61 4.43
C ALA A 294 60.65 -4.34 5.41
N SER A 295 60.91 -5.63 5.22
CA SER A 295 61.79 -6.45 6.08
C SER A 295 63.20 -6.65 5.52
N ASP A 296 63.45 -6.23 4.27
CA ASP A 296 64.75 -6.24 3.60
C ASP A 296 65.42 -4.85 3.73
#